data_AF-A0A968Q3R2-F1
#
_entry.id   AF-A0A968Q3R2-F1
#
_cell.length_a   1.000
_cell.length_b   1.000
_cell.length_c   1.000
_cell.angle_alpha   90.00
_cell.angle_beta   90.00
_cell.angle_gamma   90.00
#
_symmetry.space_group_name_H-M   'P 1'
#
loop_
_entity.id
_entity.type
_entity.pdbx_description
1 polymer ?
#
loop_
_entity_poly.entity_id
_entity_poly.type
_entity_poly.pdbx_seq_one_letter_code
_entity_poly.pdbx_strand_id
1 'polypeptide(L)' 'MAALAWKSLKTYLQTAILPPPHTDFTGFGEGALDYIDLLPAFASHIDLARNAPSAWDAAFHLYSSLRFLLYDHHH' A
#
# COMPACT_ATOMS: atom_id res chain seq x y z
N MET A 1 -24.13 -7.59 -17.70
CA MET A 1 -23.85 -6.13 -17.78
C MET A 1 -22.78 -5.69 -16.77
N ALA A 2 -22.92 -5.97 -15.47
CA ALA A 2 -21.96 -5.51 -14.45
C ALA A 2 -20.50 -5.96 -14.67
N ALA A 3 -20.26 -7.23 -15.05
CA ALA A 3 -18.91 -7.74 -15.28
C ALA A 3 -18.17 -7.04 -16.43
N LEU A 4 -18.90 -6.62 -17.48
CA LEU A 4 -18.31 -5.88 -18.60
C LEU A 4 -17.94 -4.45 -18.18
N ALA A 5 -18.83 -3.77 -17.44
CA ALA A 5 -18.56 -2.45 -16.89
C ALA A 5 -17.35 -2.47 -15.94
N TRP A 6 -17.23 -3.50 -15.10
CA TRP A 6 -16.08 -3.69 -14.22
C TRP A 6 -14.77 -3.86 -14.99
N LYS A 7 -14.77 -4.70 -16.03
CA LYS A 7 -13.58 -4.89 -16.88
C LYS A 7 -13.16 -3.57 -17.54
N SER A 8 -14.11 -2.82 -18.10
CA SER A 8 -13.84 -1.53 -18.73
C SER A 8 -13.27 -0.51 -17.75
N LEU A 9 -13.83 -0.42 -16.53
CA LEU A 9 -13.31 0.46 -15.48
C LEU A 9 -11.87 0.08 -15.10
N LYS A 10 -11.60 -1.23 -14.90
CA LYS A 10 -10.26 -1.70 -14.56
C LYS A 10 -9.24 -1.32 -15.63
N THR A 11 -9.56 -1.54 -16.91
CA THR A 11 -8.70 -1.15 -18.03
C THR A 11 -8.46 0.36 -18.04
N TYR A 12 -9.50 1.17 -17.85
CA TYR A 12 -9.38 2.62 -17.79
C TYR A 12 -8.41 3.06 -16.69
N LEU A 13 -8.58 2.57 -15.46
CA LEU A 13 -7.71 2.91 -14.33
C LEU A 13 -6.24 2.51 -14.59
N GLN A 14 -6.01 1.35 -15.20
CA GLN A 14 -4.66 0.90 -15.57
C GLN A 14 -3.97 1.83 -16.57
N THR A 15 -4.74 2.50 -17.43
CA THR A 15 -4.20 3.44 -18.43
C THR A 15 -4.15 4.89 -17.94
N ALA A 16 -5.05 5.29 -17.04
CA ALA A 16 -5.21 6.67 -16.61
C ALA A 16 -4.34 7.04 -15.40
N ILE A 17 -3.94 6.08 -14.57
CA ILE A 17 -3.11 6.33 -13.39
C ILE A 17 -1.63 6.35 -13.81
N LEU A 18 -1.04 7.55 -13.81
CA LEU A 18 0.38 7.78 -14.03
C LEU A 18 0.98 8.54 -12.83
N PRO A 19 2.10 8.07 -12.26
CA PRO A 19 2.84 6.85 -12.61
C PRO A 19 2.04 5.57 -12.27
N PRO A 20 2.42 4.40 -12.84
CA PRO A 20 1.77 3.13 -12.51
C PRO A 20 1.71 2.89 -11.00
N PRO A 21 0.64 2.26 -10.48
CA PRO A 21 0.55 1.92 -9.06
C PRO A 21 1.73 1.06 -8.62
N HIS A 22 2.22 1.28 -7.40
CA HIS A 22 3.20 0.39 -6.82
C HIS A 22 2.57 -0.95 -6.44
N THR A 23 3.20 -2.03 -6.88
CA THR A 23 2.72 -3.40 -6.66
C THR A 23 3.70 -4.26 -5.86
N ASP A 24 4.80 -3.69 -5.37
CA ASP A 24 5.88 -4.39 -4.67
C ASP A 24 5.69 -4.48 -3.15
N PHE A 25 4.52 -4.07 -2.65
CA PHE A 25 4.21 -4.13 -1.21
C PHE A 25 4.40 -5.53 -0.63
N THR A 26 4.05 -6.61 -1.35
CA THR A 26 4.12 -7.98 -0.81
C THR A 26 5.50 -8.34 -0.28
N GLY A 27 6.55 -8.12 -1.07
CA GLY A 27 7.92 -8.47 -0.66
C GLY A 27 8.43 -7.59 0.49
N PHE A 28 8.07 -6.31 0.49
CA PHE A 28 8.38 -5.41 1.62
C PHE A 28 7.63 -5.84 2.88
N GLY A 29 6.33 -6.11 2.75
CA GLY A 29 5.42 -6.41 3.85
C GLY A 29 5.81 -7.69 4.57
N GLU A 30 6.15 -8.76 3.83
CA GLU A 30 6.64 -10.01 4.41
C GLU A 30 7.88 -9.78 5.28
N GLY A 31 8.89 -9.07 4.77
CA GLY A 31 10.08 -8.73 5.57
C GLY A 31 9.76 -7.77 6.71
N ALA A 32 8.86 -6.81 6.51
CA ALA A 32 8.48 -5.87 7.55
C ALA A 32 7.84 -6.59 8.74
N LEU A 33 7.00 -7.62 8.53
CA LEU A 33 6.40 -8.39 9.63
C LEU A 33 7.45 -9.04 10.54
N ASP A 34 8.59 -9.45 10.01
CA ASP A 34 9.66 -10.07 10.80
C ASP A 34 10.41 -9.06 11.69
N TYR A 35 10.39 -7.78 11.33
CA TYR A 35 11.20 -6.73 11.96
C TYR A 35 10.41 -5.56 12.55
N ILE A 36 9.09 -5.50 12.35
CA ILE A 36 8.25 -4.36 12.76
C ILE A 36 8.32 -4.11 14.27
N ASP A 37 8.50 -5.16 15.05
CA ASP A 37 8.60 -5.11 16.51
C ASP A 37 9.93 -4.52 17.01
N LEU A 38 10.93 -4.35 16.12
CA LEU A 38 12.18 -3.64 16.43
C LEU A 38 12.01 -2.12 16.38
N LEU A 39 10.93 -1.63 15.76
CA LEU A 39 10.64 -0.21 15.67
C LEU A 39 9.94 0.27 16.95
N PRO A 40 10.13 1.54 17.35
CA PRO A 40 9.26 2.15 18.36
C PRO A 40 7.80 2.04 17.92
N ALA A 41 6.89 1.79 18.86
CA ALA A 41 5.48 1.72 18.56
C ALA A 41 4.98 3.01 17.89
N PHE A 42 4.27 2.88 16.78
CA PHE A 42 3.67 3.99 16.04
C PHE A 42 2.24 3.65 15.64
N ALA A 43 1.40 4.68 15.48
CA ALA A 43 0.03 4.50 15.04
C ALA A 43 -0.02 4.33 13.52
N SER A 44 -0.63 3.25 13.06
CA SER A 44 -1.04 3.11 11.66
C SER A 44 -2.30 3.94 11.44
N HIS A 45 -2.16 5.10 10.79
CA HIS A 45 -3.29 6.00 10.50
C HIS A 45 -4.10 5.61 9.25
N ILE A 46 -3.71 4.53 8.58
CA ILE A 46 -4.38 4.04 7.37
C ILE A 46 -5.38 2.96 7.77
N ASP A 47 -6.66 3.20 7.51
CA ASP A 47 -7.70 2.19 7.69
C ASP A 47 -7.71 1.22 6.50
N LEU A 48 -7.29 -0.02 6.74
CA LEU A 48 -7.27 -1.10 5.77
C LEU A 48 -8.57 -1.93 5.75
N ALA A 49 -9.63 -1.46 6.41
CA ALA A 49 -10.93 -2.12 6.53
C ALA A 49 -10.80 -3.58 7.01
N ARG A 50 -9.86 -3.84 7.92
CA ARG A 50 -9.62 -5.18 8.47
C ARG A 50 -10.58 -5.46 9.62
N ASN A 51 -10.96 -6.72 9.76
CA ASN A 51 -11.81 -7.17 10.87
C ASN A 51 -11.09 -7.15 12.23
N ALA A 52 -9.75 -7.10 12.24
CA ALA A 52 -8.94 -7.04 13.45
C ALA A 52 -7.60 -6.35 13.18
N PRO A 53 -7.02 -5.66 14.19
CA PRO A 53 -5.69 -5.06 14.11
C PRO A 53 -4.63 -6.10 13.76
N SER A 54 -3.64 -5.69 12.96
CA SER A 54 -2.57 -6.56 12.49
C SER A 54 -1.27 -5.80 12.28
N ALA A 55 -0.13 -6.46 12.45
CA ALA A 55 1.18 -5.92 12.07
C ALA A 55 1.24 -5.47 10.59
N TRP A 56 0.35 -6.01 9.75
CA TRP A 56 0.14 -5.54 8.37
C TRP A 56 -0.26 -4.06 8.28
N ASP A 57 -0.96 -3.52 9.28
CA ASP A 57 -1.38 -2.11 9.29
C ASP A 57 -0.17 -1.19 9.45
N ALA A 58 0.71 -1.54 10.40
CA ALA A 58 1.98 -0.85 10.63
C ALA A 58 2.93 -1.00 9.43
N ALA A 59 3.05 -2.21 8.86
CA ALA A 59 3.88 -2.47 7.69
C ALA A 59 3.41 -1.66 6.47
N PHE A 60 2.09 -1.59 6.20
CA PHE A 60 1.55 -0.82 5.10
C PHE A 60 1.70 0.69 5.31
N HIS A 61 1.51 1.17 6.54
CA HIS A 61 1.77 2.56 6.89
C HIS A 61 3.23 2.93 6.65
N LEU A 62 4.18 2.11 7.12
CA LEU A 62 5.61 2.33 6.92
C LEU A 62 5.98 2.36 5.44
N TYR A 63 5.52 1.36 4.67
CA TYR A 63 5.75 1.29 3.22
C TYR A 63 5.25 2.55 2.50
N SER A 64 4.02 2.95 2.79
CA SER A 64 3.37 4.11 2.15
C SER A 64 4.13 5.41 2.46
N SER A 65 4.53 5.60 3.72
CA SER A 65 5.31 6.76 4.15
C SER A 65 6.68 6.82 3.48
N LEU A 66 7.40 5.69 3.41
CA LEU A 66 8.70 5.62 2.73
C LEU A 66 8.57 5.92 1.23
N ARG A 67 7.55 5.37 0.57
CA ARG A 67 7.28 5.67 -0.84
C ARG A 67 6.98 7.15 -1.07
N PHE A 68 6.18 7.77 -0.21
CA PHE A 68 5.87 9.18 -0.31
C PHE A 68 7.12 10.06 -0.16
N LEU A 69 7.97 9.78 0.83
CA LEU A 69 9.23 10.50 1.04
C LEU A 69 10.20 10.34 -0.14
N LEU A 70 10.27 9.14 -0.73
CA LEU A 70 11.10 8.89 -1.90
C LEU A 70 10.60 9.66 -3.13
N TYR A 71 9.29 9.84 -3.29
CA TYR A 71 8.75 10.68 -4.36
C TYR A 71 9.11 12.15 -4.22
N ASP A 72 9.07 12.68 -2.99
CA ASP A 72 9.38 14.09 -2.72
C ASP A 72 10.86 14.42 -3.01
N HIS A 73 11.78 13.48 -2.82
CA HIS A 73 13.21 13.66 -3.12
C HIS A 73 13.59 13.55 -4.60
N HIS A 74 12.67 13.14 -5.48
CA HIS A 74 12.92 13.02 -6.92
C HIS A 74 12.29 14.17 -7.76
N HIS A 75 11.79 15.22 -7.11
CA HIS A 75 11.32 16.47 -7.70
C HIS A 75 12.12 17.67 -7.17
#